data_AF-A0A6G1RR71-F1
#
_entry.id   AF-A0A6G1RR71-F1
#
_cell.length_a   1.000
_cell.length_b   1.000
_cell.length_c   1.000
_cell.angle_alpha   90.00
_cell.angle_beta   90.00
_cell.angle_gamma   90.00
#
_symmetry.space_group_name_H-M   'P 1'
#
loop_
_entity.id
_entity.type
_entity.pdbx_description
1 polymer ?
#
loop_
_entity_poly.entity_id
_entity_poly.type
_entity_poly.pdbx_seq_one_letter_code
_entity_poly.pdbx_strand_id
1 'polypeptide(L)'
;HDPHLVAAAALLLAAKAQGTPLRARDVLNVTHRCLHPGSPPPGLGGGFWGLRDSLLQCELLLLRVLRFRLPLAHPHKVLSPALSAAELDAIERELLGLYG
;
A
#
# COMPACT_ATOMS: atom_id res chain seq x y z
N HIS A 1 10.57 0.81 -12.77
CA HIS A 1 9.18 0.32 -12.68
C HIS A 1 8.22 1.48 -12.87
N ASP A 2 7.03 1.24 -13.43
CA ASP A 2 5.98 2.25 -13.56
C ASP A 2 5.54 2.71 -12.14
N PRO A 3 5.68 4.01 -11.80
CA PRO A 3 5.35 4.51 -10.46
C PRO A 3 3.89 4.26 -10.07
N HIS A 4 2.97 4.21 -11.03
CA HIS A 4 1.55 3.94 -10.76
C HIS A 4 1.31 2.48 -10.38
N LEU A 5 2.04 1.55 -10.99
CA LEU A 5 1.98 0.13 -10.65
C LEU A 5 2.55 -0.12 -9.24
N VAL A 6 3.64 0.55 -8.90
CA VAL A 6 4.25 0.47 -7.55
C VAL A 6 3.29 1.03 -6.50
N ALA A 7 2.65 2.17 -6.77
CA ALA A 7 1.66 2.77 -5.87
C ALA A 7 0.45 1.86 -5.66
N ALA A 8 -0.10 1.28 -6.74
CA ALA A 8 -1.22 0.33 -6.65
C ALA A 8 -0.85 -0.94 -5.87
N ALA A 9 0.36 -1.47 -6.06
CA ALA A 9 0.86 -2.63 -5.34
C ALA A 9 1.08 -2.32 -3.85
N ALA A 10 1.61 -1.14 -3.53
CA ALA A 10 1.77 -0.67 -2.15
C ALA A 10 0.40 -0.52 -1.45
N LEU A 11 -0.64 -0.04 -2.15
CA LEU A 11 -2.00 0.03 -1.61
C LEU A 11 -2.58 -1.34 -1.30
N LEU A 12 -2.42 -2.33 -2.19
CA LEU A 12 -2.83 -3.72 -1.91
C LEU A 12 -2.13 -4.28 -0.68
N LEU A 13 -0.83 -4.04 -0.59
CA LEU A 13 -0.01 -4.54 0.50
C LEU A 13 -0.39 -3.89 1.84
N ALA A 14 -0.59 -2.57 1.85
CA ALA A 14 -1.03 -1.82 3.04
C ALA A 14 -2.43 -2.27 3.50
N ALA A 15 -3.36 -2.46 2.55
CA ALA A 15 -4.70 -2.96 2.83
C ALA A 15 -4.69 -4.35 3.48
N LYS A 16 -3.82 -5.26 3.00
CA LYS A 16 -3.61 -6.57 3.63
C LYS A 16 -2.99 -6.44 5.03
N ALA A 17 -1.99 -5.57 5.19
CA ALA A 17 -1.32 -5.35 6.47
C ALA A 17 -2.25 -4.72 7.53
N GLN A 18 -3.23 -3.91 7.13
CA GLN A 18 -4.23 -3.31 8.01
C GLN A 18 -5.45 -4.21 8.29
N GLY A 19 -5.51 -5.40 7.69
CA GLY A 19 -6.61 -6.35 7.87
C GLY A 19 -7.86 -6.04 7.02
N THR A 20 -7.77 -5.12 6.06
CA THR A 20 -8.85 -4.73 5.15
C THR A 20 -8.49 -5.06 3.69
N PRO A 21 -8.35 -6.36 3.32
CA PRO A 21 -7.82 -6.74 2.01
C PRO A 21 -8.71 -6.26 0.85
N LEU A 22 -8.10 -5.61 -0.13
CA LEU A 22 -8.77 -5.14 -1.34
C LEU A 22 -8.57 -6.13 -2.49
N ARG A 23 -9.52 -6.18 -3.44
CA ARG A 23 -9.36 -6.96 -4.67
C ARG A 23 -8.47 -6.20 -5.65
N ALA A 24 -7.52 -6.89 -6.27
CA ALA A 24 -6.64 -6.32 -7.29
C ALA A 24 -7.41 -5.63 -8.42
N ARG A 25 -8.56 -6.18 -8.82
CA ARG A 25 -9.44 -5.58 -9.83
C ARG A 25 -9.96 -4.20 -9.41
N ASP A 26 -10.35 -4.03 -8.16
CA ASP A 26 -10.93 -2.78 -7.69
C ASP A 26 -9.86 -1.70 -7.62
N VAL A 27 -8.66 -2.05 -7.13
CA VAL A 27 -7.49 -1.17 -7.13
C VAL A 27 -7.11 -0.76 -8.54
N LEU A 28 -7.08 -1.70 -9.50
CA LEU A 28 -6.79 -1.39 -10.90
C LEU A 28 -7.84 -0.50 -11.54
N ASN A 29 -9.13 -0.74 -11.27
CA ASN A 29 -10.21 0.10 -11.78
C ASN A 29 -10.11 1.53 -11.25
N VAL A 30 -9.83 1.69 -9.95
CA VAL A 30 -9.65 3.02 -9.33
C VAL A 30 -8.41 3.70 -9.90
N THR A 31 -7.27 2.99 -9.95
CA THR A 31 -6.02 3.52 -10.52
C THR A 31 -6.23 3.97 -11.96
N HIS A 32 -6.92 3.18 -12.78
CA HIS A 32 -7.25 3.53 -14.17
C HIS A 32 -8.12 4.79 -14.25
N ARG A 33 -9.16 4.90 -13.42
CA ARG A 33 -10.02 6.10 -13.36
C ARG A 33 -9.28 7.34 -12.90
N CYS A 34 -8.34 7.21 -11.96
CA CYS A 34 -7.51 8.32 -11.50
C CYS A 34 -6.57 8.83 -12.59
N LEU A 35 -6.00 7.92 -13.39
CA LEU A 35 -5.05 8.27 -14.46
C LEU A 35 -5.74 8.72 -15.76
N HIS A 36 -6.94 8.21 -16.04
CA HIS A 36 -7.68 8.48 -17.27
C HIS A 36 -9.11 8.93 -16.95
N PRO A 37 -9.29 10.13 -16.38
CA PRO A 37 -10.62 10.65 -16.06
C PRO A 37 -11.50 10.73 -17.32
N GLY A 38 -12.69 10.14 -17.27
CA GLY A 38 -13.63 10.10 -18.40
C GLY A 38 -13.49 8.91 -19.35
N SER A 39 -12.44 8.09 -19.19
CA SER A 39 -12.32 6.83 -19.96
C SER A 39 -13.29 5.76 -19.45
N PRO A 40 -13.80 4.88 -20.34
CA PRO A 40 -14.56 3.72 -19.89
C PRO A 40 -13.69 2.80 -19.02
N PRO A 41 -14.30 2.04 -18.08
CA PRO A 41 -13.56 1.09 -17.28
C PRO A 41 -12.81 0.09 -18.18
N PRO A 42 -11.59 -0.33 -17.78
CA PRO A 42 -10.77 -1.20 -18.61
C PRO A 42 -11.54 -2.50 -18.91
N GLY A 43 -11.61 -2.85 -20.19
CA GLY A 43 -12.26 -4.08 -20.62
C GLY A 43 -11.57 -5.32 -20.04
N LEU A 44 -12.33 -6.38 -19.77
CA LEU A 44 -11.85 -7.68 -19.29
C LEU A 44 -11.07 -8.48 -20.35
N GLY A 45 -10.30 -7.80 -21.21
CA GLY A 45 -9.48 -8.41 -22.25
C GLY A 45 -8.08 -8.81 -21.75
N GLY A 46 -7.26 -9.32 -22.67
CA GLY A 46 -5.88 -9.77 -22.38
C GLY A 46 -5.00 -8.73 -21.69
N GLY A 47 -5.17 -7.44 -22.02
CA GLY A 47 -4.41 -6.35 -21.40
C GLY A 47 -4.68 -6.18 -19.90
N PHE A 48 -5.91 -6.43 -19.44
CA PHE A 48 -6.26 -6.37 -18.01
C PHE A 48 -5.58 -7.49 -17.22
N TRP A 49 -5.57 -8.71 -17.76
CA TRP A 49 -4.96 -9.86 -17.11
C TRP A 49 -3.44 -9.69 -16.99
N GLY A 50 -2.77 -9.21 -18.05
CA GLY A 50 -1.34 -8.91 -18.00
C GLY A 50 -0.98 -7.81 -17.00
N LEU A 51 -1.82 -6.76 -16.89
CA LEU A 51 -1.64 -5.70 -15.91
C LEU A 51 -1.83 -6.21 -14.47
N ARG A 52 -2.85 -7.06 -14.25
CA ARG A 52 -3.07 -7.71 -12.95
C ARG A 52 -1.89 -8.58 -12.56
N ASP A 53 -1.36 -9.37 -13.48
CA ASP A 53 -0.23 -10.24 -13.16
C ASP A 53 1.03 -9.42 -12.85
N SER A 54 1.26 -8.33 -13.58
CA SER A 54 2.33 -7.36 -13.28
C SER A 54 2.17 -6.71 -11.91
N LEU A 55 0.94 -6.39 -11.51
CA LEU A 55 0.62 -5.83 -10.20
C LEU A 55 0.94 -6.82 -9.06
N LEU A 56 0.55 -8.08 -9.22
CA LEU A 56 0.82 -9.13 -8.24
C LEU A 56 2.33 -9.41 -8.10
N GLN A 57 3.07 -9.37 -9.21
CA GLN A 57 4.53 -9.47 -9.18
C GLN A 57 5.17 -8.27 -8.46
N CYS A 58 4.67 -7.06 -8.72
CA CYS A 58 5.13 -5.86 -8.03
C CYS A 58 4.85 -5.91 -6.52
N GLU A 59 3.70 -6.44 -6.11
CA GLU A 59 3.36 -6.66 -4.71
C GLU A 59 4.36 -7.61 -4.02
N LEU A 60 4.70 -8.73 -4.66
CA LEU A 60 5.71 -9.66 -4.15
C LEU A 60 7.11 -9.02 -4.06
N LEU A 61 7.48 -8.20 -5.04
CA LEU A 61 8.74 -7.45 -5.00
C LEU A 61 8.75 -6.47 -3.83
N LEU A 62 7.67 -5.73 -3.59
CA LEU A 62 7.55 -4.81 -2.45
C LEU A 62 7.67 -5.56 -1.11
N LEU A 63 7.02 -6.72 -0.97
CA LEU A 63 7.16 -7.57 0.21
C LEU A 63 8.62 -7.97 0.48
N ARG A 64 9.36 -8.35 -0.56
CA ARG A 64 10.78 -8.71 -0.47
C ARG A 64 11.64 -7.51 -0.08
N VAL A 65 11.41 -6.34 -0.70
CA VAL A 65 12.13 -5.10 -0.40
C VAL A 65 11.87 -4.65 1.05
N LEU A 66 10.63 -4.73 1.51
CA LEU A 66 10.23 -4.43 2.89
C LEU A 66 10.64 -5.53 3.88
N ARG A 67 11.26 -6.62 3.42
CA ARG A 67 11.69 -7.78 4.23
C ARG A 67 10.55 -8.32 5.11
N PHE A 68 9.32 -8.27 4.60
CA PHE A 68 8.10 -8.67 5.33
C PHE A 68 7.89 -7.93 6.66
N ARG A 69 8.48 -6.73 6.84
CA ARG A 69 8.27 -5.86 8.02
C ARG A 69 6.94 -5.10 7.89
N LEU A 70 5.83 -5.83 8.05
CA LEU A 70 4.46 -5.30 8.15
C LEU A 70 3.88 -5.90 9.45
N PRO A 71 3.36 -5.09 10.39
CA PRO A 71 2.68 -3.80 10.21
C PRO A 71 3.55 -2.57 10.44
N LEU A 72 3.35 -1.53 9.62
CA LEU A 72 3.95 -0.23 9.85
C LEU A 72 3.24 0.45 11.01
N ALA A 73 3.95 0.75 12.09
CA ALA A 73 3.44 1.62 13.14
C ALA A 73 3.12 2.98 12.50
N HIS A 74 1.84 3.34 12.43
CA HIS A 74 1.45 4.62 11.89
C HIS A 74 1.50 5.66 13.01
N PRO A 75 2.18 6.82 12.82
CA PRO A 75 2.29 7.84 13.84
C PRO A 75 0.93 8.36 14.32
N HIS A 76 -0.12 8.30 13.48
CA HIS A 76 -1.48 8.70 13.85
C HIS A 76 -2.18 7.75 14.83
N LYS A 77 -1.78 6.46 14.92
CA LYS A 77 -2.35 5.53 15.93
C LYS A 77 -1.99 5.92 17.36
N VAL A 78 -1.01 6.80 17.49
CA VAL A 78 -0.47 7.31 18.73
C VAL A 78 -0.67 8.83 18.84
N LEU A 79 -1.64 9.37 18.11
CA LEU A 79 -2.17 10.73 18.33
C LEU A 79 -3.55 10.66 18.97
N SER A 80 -3.75 9.71 19.91
CA SER A 80 -4.92 9.75 20.78
C SER A 80 -4.79 10.95 21.72
N PRO A 81 -5.86 11.71 22.01
CA PRO A 81 -5.81 12.87 22.90
C PRO A 81 -5.39 12.55 24.35
N ALA A 82 -5.21 11.27 24.70
CA ALA A 82 -4.77 10.80 26.01
C ALA A 82 -3.25 10.53 26.11
N LEU A 83 -2.45 10.83 25.08
CA LEU A 83 -1.03 10.48 25.09
C LEU A 83 -0.20 11.28 26.09
N SER A 84 0.62 10.55 26.86
CA SER A 84 1.65 11.12 27.73
C SER A 84 2.96 11.35 26.96
N ALA A 85 3.78 12.30 27.43
CA ALA A 85 5.07 12.61 26.81
C ALA A 85 6.02 11.40 26.76
N ALA A 86 5.91 10.47 27.72
CA ALA A 86 6.73 9.26 27.78
C ALA A 86 6.38 8.23 26.68
N GLU A 87 5.10 8.16 26.29
CA GLU A 87 4.66 7.30 25.18
C GLU A 87 5.17 7.86 23.86
N LEU A 88 5.12 9.19 23.68
CA LEU A 88 5.67 9.89 22.51
C LEU A 88 7.15 9.57 22.28
N ASP A 89 7.94 9.63 23.36
CA ASP A 89 9.38 9.32 23.37
C ASP A 89 9.68 7.85 23.00
N ALA A 90 8.81 6.93 23.42
CA ALA A 90 8.94 5.51 23.08
C ALA A 90 8.67 5.25 21.58
N ILE A 91 7.67 5.94 21.02
CA ILE A 91 7.31 5.83 19.60
C ILE A 91 8.38 6.47 18.72
N GLU A 92 8.91 7.62 19.12
CA GLU A 92 10.01 8.27 18.40
C GLU A 92 11.23 7.35 18.32
N ARG A 93 11.59 6.69 19.43
CA ARG A 93 12.67 5.69 19.44
C ARG A 93 12.38 4.47 18.56
N GLU A 94 11.15 3.99 18.52
CA GLU A 94 10.76 2.86 17.66
C GLU A 94 10.83 3.26 16.17
N LEU A 95 10.33 4.44 15.81
CA LEU A 95 10.41 4.97 14.45
C LEU A 95 11.87 5.19 14.03
N LEU A 96 12.68 5.85 14.86
CA LEU A 96 14.11 6.04 14.57
C LEU A 96 14.87 4.72 14.48
N GLY A 97 14.52 3.70 15.28
CA GLY A 97 15.10 2.36 15.21
C GLY A 97 14.66 1.53 14.00
N LEU A 98 13.58 1.91 13.31
CA LEU A 98 13.15 1.28 12.05
C LEU A 98 13.78 1.93 10.82
N TYR A 99 14.21 3.20 10.93
CA TYR A 99 14.81 3.99 9.84
C TYR A 99 16.33 4.21 9.98
N GLY A 100 16.96 3.72 11.05
CA GLY A 100 18.42 3.61 11.22
C GLY A 100 18.95 2.23 10.87
#